data_AF-A0A6B1HF85-F1
#
_entry.id   AF-A0A6B1HF85-F1
#
_cell.length_a   1.000
_cell.length_b   1.000
_cell.length_c   1.000
_cell.angle_alpha   90.00
_cell.angle_beta   90.00
_cell.angle_gamma   90.00
#
_symmetry.space_group_name_H-M   'P 1'
#
loop_
_entity.id
_entity.type
_entity.pdbx_description
1 polymer ?
#
loop_
_entity_poly.entity_id
_entity_poly.type
_entity_poly.pdbx_seq_one_letter_code
_entity_poly.pdbx_strand_id
1 'polypeptide(L)'
;MPDEPSQPTARRLRKSTAVTLAAAAGYVIAWGVAVAGIGVMNAERAAVAMSRFGNATAEDLAHLALDPLLRGDRIELGLLTNRLAARPEIRRIAIHTADERPFVVVGAAPATAPTYVRPVAAGDTVAGEVSIALDPASFAVSSSFVLAESWEFAFAGLALTVFLFYLGSRLGSPEL
;
A
#
# COMPACT_ATOMS: atom_id res chain seq x y z
N MET A 1 38.45 12.58 61.99
CA MET A 1 37.16 13.10 61.48
C MET A 1 37.35 13.29 59.98
N PRO A 2 37.07 12.28 59.14
CA PRO A 2 37.24 12.40 57.69
C PRO A 2 35.92 12.80 57.03
N ASP A 3 35.97 13.86 56.24
CA ASP A 3 34.85 14.41 55.47
C ASP A 3 34.36 13.45 54.39
N GLU A 4 33.04 13.26 54.36
CA GLU A 4 32.31 12.44 53.40
C GLU A 4 31.96 13.31 52.16
N PRO A 5 32.45 13.00 50.94
CA PRO A 5 32.17 13.85 49.79
C PRO A 5 30.76 13.61 49.23
N SER A 6 29.89 14.58 49.50
CA SER A 6 28.85 15.15 48.62
C SER A 6 28.30 14.24 47.49
N GLN A 7 27.22 13.50 47.78
CA GLN A 7 26.45 12.69 46.82
C GLN A 7 25.31 13.36 45.98
N PRO A 8 24.97 14.67 46.05
CA PRO A 8 23.73 15.14 45.41
C PRO A 8 23.80 15.33 43.88
N THR A 9 24.98 15.52 43.30
CA THR A 9 25.16 15.85 41.87
C THR A 9 25.03 14.64 40.94
N ALA A 10 25.59 13.48 41.30
CA ALA A 10 25.54 12.26 40.48
C ALA A 10 24.11 11.73 40.28
N ARG A 11 23.24 11.91 41.28
CA ARG A 11 21.85 11.43 41.22
C ARG A 11 20.95 12.31 40.32
N ARG A 12 21.25 13.61 40.22
CA ARG A 12 20.53 14.54 39.32
C ARG A 12 20.94 14.33 37.86
N LEU A 13 22.23 14.09 37.58
CA LEU A 13 22.72 13.81 36.23
C LEU A 13 22.15 12.51 35.64
N ARG A 14 22.00 11.46 36.47
CA ARG A 14 21.36 10.19 36.07
C ARG A 14 19.86 10.31 35.79
N LYS A 15 19.15 11.19 36.50
CA LYS A 15 17.72 11.42 36.27
C LYS A 15 17.48 12.22 34.99
N SER A 16 18.30 13.22 34.67
CA SER A 16 18.14 13.99 33.42
C SER A 16 18.45 13.13 32.19
N THR A 17 19.52 12.32 32.24
CA THR A 17 19.87 11.38 31.16
C THR A 17 18.79 10.32 30.93
N ALA A 18 18.16 9.81 31.98
CA ALA A 18 17.07 8.84 31.85
C ALA A 18 15.81 9.45 31.21
N VAL A 19 15.45 10.69 31.55
CA VAL A 19 14.28 11.38 30.97
C VAL A 19 14.51 11.70 29.48
N THR A 20 15.72 12.11 29.10
CA THR A 20 16.05 12.38 27.69
C THR A 20 16.10 11.11 26.85
N LEU A 21 16.57 10.00 27.42
CA LEU A 21 16.57 8.68 26.74
C LEU A 21 15.15 8.16 26.54
N ALA A 22 14.29 8.30 27.54
CA ALA A 22 12.88 7.91 27.44
C ALA A 22 12.14 8.75 26.38
N ALA A 23 12.40 10.06 26.32
CA ALA A 23 11.81 10.95 25.31
C ALA A 23 12.29 10.59 23.89
N ALA A 24 13.59 10.33 23.71
CA ALA A 24 14.15 9.91 22.43
C ALA A 24 13.60 8.55 21.96
N ALA A 25 13.50 7.58 22.88
CA ALA A 25 12.91 6.27 22.58
C ALA A 25 11.43 6.40 22.19
N GLY A 26 10.66 7.24 22.89
CA GLY A 26 9.27 7.51 22.55
C GLY A 26 9.10 8.11 21.14
N TYR A 27 9.99 9.03 20.75
CA TYR A 27 9.97 9.62 19.42
C TYR A 27 10.24 8.60 18.31
N VAL A 28 11.25 7.74 18.49
CA VAL A 28 11.59 6.70 17.51
C VAL A 28 10.44 5.70 17.32
N ILE A 29 9.79 5.31 18.41
CA ILE A 29 8.62 4.41 18.36
C ILE A 29 7.46 5.09 17.65
N ALA A 30 7.13 6.33 18.00
CA ALA A 30 6.06 7.09 17.35
C ALA A 30 6.30 7.27 15.84
N TRP A 31 7.55 7.53 15.45
CA TRP A 31 7.95 7.65 14.05
C TRP A 31 7.82 6.33 13.30
N GLY A 32 8.29 5.22 13.90
CA GLY A 32 8.14 3.88 13.32
C GLY A 32 6.68 3.50 13.09
N VAL A 33 5.79 3.85 14.03
CA VAL A 33 4.34 3.64 13.89
C VAL A 33 3.75 4.50 12.78
N ALA A 34 4.14 5.77 12.65
CA ALA A 34 3.66 6.66 11.60
C ALA A 34 4.06 6.16 10.20
N VAL A 35 5.32 5.75 10.02
CA VAL A 35 5.81 5.21 8.74
C VAL A 35 5.10 3.90 8.38
N ALA A 36 4.92 3.01 9.36
CA ALA A 36 4.17 1.77 9.17
C ALA A 36 2.70 2.06 8.78
N GLY A 37 2.06 3.03 9.43
CA GLY A 37 0.68 3.45 9.14
C GLY A 37 0.50 3.95 7.71
N ILE A 38 1.43 4.79 7.22
CA ILE A 38 1.40 5.29 5.83
C ILE A 38 1.52 4.12 4.84
N GLY A 39 2.40 3.15 5.13
CA GLY A 39 2.55 1.95 4.30
C GLY A 39 1.25 1.15 4.19
N VAL A 40 0.57 0.91 5.32
CA VAL A 40 -0.72 0.20 5.37
C VAL A 40 -1.79 0.95 4.57
N MET A 41 -1.92 2.27 4.80
CA MET A 41 -2.90 3.10 4.08
C MET A 41 -2.68 3.09 2.57
N ASN A 42 -1.43 3.10 2.11
CA ASN A 42 -1.12 3.06 0.69
C ASN A 42 -1.44 1.68 0.08
N ALA A 43 -1.17 0.60 0.81
CA ALA A 43 -1.54 -0.74 0.38
C ALA A 43 -3.07 -0.90 0.25
N GLU A 44 -3.83 -0.37 1.20
CA GLU A 44 -5.30 -0.36 1.14
C GLU A 44 -5.81 0.44 -0.06
N ARG A 45 -5.25 1.64 -0.30
CA ARG A 45 -5.62 2.46 -1.47
C ARG A 45 -5.32 1.74 -2.78
N ALA A 46 -4.16 1.10 -2.88
CA ALA A 46 -3.79 0.30 -4.06
C ALA A 46 -4.77 -0.87 -4.27
N ALA A 47 -5.13 -1.59 -3.21
CA ALA A 47 -6.11 -2.68 -3.27
C ALA A 47 -7.50 -2.21 -3.71
N VAL A 48 -7.96 -1.06 -3.20
CA VAL A 48 -9.24 -0.45 -3.61
C VAL A 48 -9.21 -0.01 -5.07
N ALA A 49 -8.13 0.65 -5.50
CA ALA A 49 -7.96 1.08 -6.89
C ALA A 49 -7.94 -0.11 -7.85
N MET A 50 -7.19 -1.17 -7.51
CA MET A 50 -7.11 -2.40 -8.28
C MET A 50 -8.48 -3.10 -8.36
N SER A 51 -9.20 -3.20 -7.25
CA SER A 51 -10.55 -3.80 -7.22
C SER A 51 -11.54 -3.02 -8.08
N ARG A 52 -11.51 -1.69 -8.01
CA ARG A 52 -12.36 -0.84 -8.84
C ARG A 52 -12.01 -1.00 -10.32
N PHE A 53 -10.73 -0.98 -10.67
CA PHE A 53 -10.28 -1.15 -12.04
C PHE A 53 -10.64 -2.53 -12.59
N GLY A 54 -10.39 -3.60 -11.83
CA GLY A 54 -10.68 -4.97 -12.23
C GLY A 54 -12.17 -5.21 -12.46
N ASN A 55 -13.01 -4.75 -11.54
CA ASN A 55 -14.46 -4.87 -11.68
C ASN A 55 -14.99 -4.07 -12.88
N ALA A 56 -14.59 -2.81 -13.02
CA ALA A 56 -15.03 -1.98 -14.15
C ALA A 56 -14.58 -2.57 -15.49
N THR A 57 -13.33 -3.02 -15.59
CA THR A 57 -12.79 -3.60 -16.83
C THR A 57 -13.48 -4.93 -17.16
N ALA A 58 -13.75 -5.78 -16.16
CA ALA A 58 -14.47 -7.04 -16.37
C ALA A 58 -15.92 -6.80 -16.78
N GLU A 59 -16.57 -5.77 -16.23
CA GLU A 59 -17.91 -5.35 -16.59
C GLU A 59 -17.99 -4.78 -18.00
N ASP A 60 -17.09 -3.87 -18.36
CA ASP A 60 -17.00 -3.31 -19.71
C ASP A 60 -16.72 -4.40 -20.74
N LEU A 61 -15.77 -5.30 -20.44
CA LEU A 61 -15.46 -6.43 -21.32
C LEU A 61 -16.64 -7.39 -21.42
N ALA A 62 -17.39 -7.65 -20.35
CA ALA A 62 -18.59 -8.48 -20.41
C ALA A 62 -19.67 -7.87 -21.32
N HIS A 63 -19.85 -6.55 -21.27
CA HIS A 63 -20.79 -5.85 -22.15
C HIS A 63 -20.33 -5.90 -23.61
N LEU A 64 -19.06 -5.61 -23.88
CA LEU A 64 -18.50 -5.62 -25.23
C LEU A 64 -18.40 -7.03 -25.83
N ALA A 65 -18.23 -8.05 -24.98
CA ALA A 65 -18.14 -9.44 -25.41
C ALA A 65 -19.49 -10.05 -25.75
N LEU A 66 -20.62 -9.45 -25.35
CA LEU A 66 -21.94 -10.04 -25.53
C LEU A 66 -22.26 -10.32 -27.02
N ASP A 67 -22.25 -9.28 -27.86
CA ASP A 67 -22.61 -9.43 -29.27
C ASP A 67 -21.67 -10.38 -30.04
N PRO A 68 -20.33 -10.29 -29.89
CA PRO A 68 -19.42 -11.23 -30.52
C PRO A 68 -19.56 -12.67 -29.99
N LEU A 69 -19.84 -12.85 -28.70
CA LEU A 69 -20.03 -14.17 -28.09
C LEU A 69 -21.30 -14.84 -28.61
N LEU A 70 -22.40 -14.09 -28.73
CA LEU A 70 -23.66 -14.57 -29.32
C LEU A 70 -23.51 -14.93 -30.81
N ARG A 71 -22.68 -14.18 -31.55
CA ARG A 71 -22.36 -14.47 -32.95
C ARG A 71 -21.30 -15.58 -33.11
N GLY A 72 -20.66 -16.02 -32.03
CA GLY A 72 -19.55 -16.96 -32.07
C GLY A 72 -18.29 -16.41 -32.74
N ASP A 73 -18.13 -15.08 -32.80
CA ASP A 73 -16.98 -14.43 -33.46
C ASP A 73 -15.75 -14.43 -32.55
N ARG A 74 -14.94 -15.48 -32.69
CA ARG A 74 -13.66 -15.61 -31.97
C ARG A 74 -12.64 -14.55 -32.35
N ILE A 75 -12.69 -14.03 -33.58
CA ILE A 75 -11.69 -13.07 -34.06
C ILE A 75 -11.91 -11.72 -33.39
N GLU A 76 -13.17 -11.27 -33.37
CA GLU A 76 -13.55 -10.03 -32.70
C GLU A 76 -13.27 -10.08 -31.19
N LEU A 77 -13.61 -11.18 -30.51
CA LEU A 77 -13.27 -11.39 -29.11
C LEU A 77 -11.75 -11.46 -28.88
N GLY A 78 -11.01 -12.13 -29.77
CA GLY A 78 -9.55 -12.16 -29.74
C GLY A 78 -8.94 -10.76 -29.86
N LEU A 79 -9.47 -9.91 -30.74
CA LEU A 79 -9.02 -8.54 -30.90
C LEU A 79 -9.33 -7.67 -29.67
N LEU A 80 -10.54 -7.78 -29.11
CA LEU A 80 -10.94 -7.06 -27.90
C LEU A 80 -10.03 -7.43 -26.71
N THR A 81 -9.87 -8.73 -26.47
CA THR A 81 -9.03 -9.24 -25.38
C THR A 81 -7.56 -8.90 -25.58
N ASN A 82 -7.02 -8.97 -26.80
CA ASN A 82 -5.63 -8.61 -27.08
C ASN A 82 -5.36 -7.12 -26.88
N ARG A 83 -6.28 -6.23 -27.28
CA ARG A 83 -6.16 -4.78 -27.01
C ARG A 83 -6.14 -4.46 -25.53
N LEU A 84 -6.95 -5.17 -24.73
CA LEU A 84 -6.95 -5.01 -23.28
C LEU A 84 -5.69 -5.61 -22.65
N ALA A 85 -5.25 -6.78 -23.11
CA ALA A 85 -4.03 -7.43 -22.63
C ALA A 85 -2.73 -6.65 -22.92
N ALA A 86 -2.77 -5.69 -23.84
CA ALA A 86 -1.66 -4.75 -24.07
C ALA A 86 -1.44 -3.77 -22.90
N ARG A 87 -2.39 -3.66 -21.96
CA ARG A 87 -2.28 -2.82 -20.78
C ARG A 87 -1.37 -3.48 -19.72
N PRO A 88 -0.40 -2.76 -19.14
CA PRO A 88 0.54 -3.34 -18.16
C PRO A 88 -0.14 -3.77 -16.85
N GLU A 89 -1.34 -3.27 -16.57
CA GLU A 89 -2.14 -3.67 -15.40
C GLU A 89 -2.75 -5.06 -15.57
N ILE A 90 -2.85 -5.59 -16.79
CA ILE A 90 -3.55 -6.83 -17.11
C ILE A 90 -2.55 -7.94 -17.46
N ARG A 91 -2.63 -9.06 -16.72
CA ARG A 91 -1.77 -10.23 -16.92
C ARG A 91 -2.40 -11.31 -17.77
N ARG A 92 -3.69 -11.51 -17.60
CA ARG A 92 -4.46 -12.55 -18.30
C ARG A 92 -5.91 -12.11 -18.47
N ILE A 93 -6.47 -12.40 -19.63
CA ILE A 93 -7.90 -12.29 -19.89
C ILE A 93 -8.37 -13.63 -20.45
N ALA A 94 -9.48 -14.15 -19.94
CA ALA A 94 -10.12 -15.32 -20.50
C ALA A 94 -11.64 -15.13 -20.57
N ILE A 95 -12.20 -15.48 -21.72
CA ILE A 95 -13.64 -15.49 -21.99
C ILE A 95 -14.05 -16.95 -22.15
N HIS A 96 -15.04 -17.37 -21.38
CA HIS A 96 -15.61 -18.70 -21.37
C HIS A 96 -17.05 -18.65 -21.91
N THR A 97 -17.49 -19.75 -22.53
CA THR A 97 -18.91 -19.92 -22.89
C THR A 97 -19.73 -20.28 -21.65
N ALA A 98 -21.07 -20.32 -21.78
CA ALA A 98 -21.97 -20.76 -20.72
C ALA A 98 -21.64 -22.16 -20.16
N ASP A 99 -20.99 -23.03 -20.95
CA ASP A 99 -20.54 -24.37 -20.54
C ASP A 99 -19.15 -24.36 -19.85
N GLU A 100 -18.67 -23.20 -19.38
CA GLU A 100 -17.34 -22.98 -18.79
C GLU A 100 -16.17 -23.34 -19.72
N ARG A 101 -16.42 -23.50 -21.02
CA ARG A 101 -15.36 -23.83 -21.98
C ARG A 101 -14.61 -22.56 -22.36
N PRO A 102 -13.27 -22.56 -22.32
CA PRO A 102 -12.49 -21.40 -22.74
C PRO A 102 -12.71 -21.15 -24.23
N PHE A 103 -13.21 -19.96 -24.55
CA PHE A 103 -13.47 -19.52 -25.91
C PHE A 103 -12.30 -18.70 -26.45
N VAL A 104 -11.78 -17.78 -25.62
CA VAL A 104 -10.60 -16.95 -25.91
C VAL A 104 -9.78 -16.80 -24.62
N VAL A 105 -8.46 -16.96 -24.72
CA VAL A 105 -7.53 -16.75 -23.60
C VAL A 105 -6.33 -15.99 -24.12
N VAL A 106 -5.97 -14.89 -23.43
CA VAL A 106 -4.79 -14.07 -23.75
C VAL A 106 -3.98 -13.85 -22.49
N GLY A 107 -2.66 -14.02 -22.60
CA GLY A 107 -1.72 -13.79 -21.51
C GLY A 107 -1.63 -14.95 -20.51
N ALA A 108 -0.87 -14.73 -19.44
CA ALA A 108 -0.61 -15.70 -18.40
C ALA A 108 -0.48 -15.00 -17.04
N ALA A 109 -1.14 -15.56 -16.04
CA ALA A 109 -1.12 -15.07 -14.68
C ALA A 109 -0.82 -16.22 -13.70
N PRO A 110 -0.03 -15.97 -12.65
CA PRO A 110 0.15 -16.94 -11.57
C PRO A 110 -1.17 -17.20 -10.85
N ALA A 111 -1.29 -18.37 -10.20
CA ALA A 111 -2.51 -18.73 -9.46
C ALA A 111 -2.85 -17.77 -8.31
N THR A 112 -1.85 -17.02 -7.83
CA THR A 112 -1.99 -16.02 -6.76
C THR A 112 -2.42 -14.64 -7.27
N ALA A 113 -2.55 -14.44 -8.59
CA ALA A 113 -2.94 -13.16 -9.14
C ALA A 113 -4.41 -12.84 -8.83
N PRO A 114 -4.73 -11.61 -8.41
CA PRO A 114 -6.10 -11.18 -8.18
C PRO A 114 -6.89 -11.29 -9.49
N THR A 115 -7.93 -12.11 -9.47
CA THR A 115 -8.77 -12.41 -10.63
C THR A 115 -10.18 -11.89 -10.40
N TYR A 116 -10.69 -11.12 -11.35
CA TYR A 116 -12.03 -10.55 -11.35
C TYR A 116 -12.84 -11.23 -12.42
N VAL A 117 -14.06 -11.62 -12.06
CA VAL A 117 -14.90 -12.45 -12.91
C VAL A 117 -16.27 -11.81 -13.04
N ARG A 118 -16.79 -11.75 -14.27
CA ARG A 118 -18.08 -11.15 -14.57
C ARG A 118 -18.85 -12.01 -15.58
N PRO A 119 -20.13 -12.33 -15.32
CA PRO A 119 -20.95 -13.03 -16.29
C PRO A 119 -21.28 -12.11 -17.47
N VAL A 120 -21.30 -12.70 -18.66
CA VAL A 120 -21.82 -12.08 -19.89
C VAL A 120 -23.28 -12.47 -19.99
N ALA A 121 -24.20 -11.52 -19.79
CA ALA A 121 -25.63 -11.79 -19.78
C ALA A 121 -26.39 -10.97 -20.83
N ALA A 122 -27.33 -11.61 -21.52
CA ALA A 122 -28.37 -10.98 -22.33
C ALA A 122 -29.71 -11.06 -21.58
N GLY A 123 -30.07 -9.99 -20.87
CA GLY A 123 -31.21 -10.02 -19.96
C GLY A 123 -30.98 -11.02 -18.83
N ASP A 124 -31.90 -11.99 -18.68
CA ASP A 124 -31.80 -13.04 -17.65
C ASP A 124 -31.00 -14.28 -18.10
N THR A 125 -30.46 -14.28 -19.32
CA THR A 125 -29.70 -15.44 -19.85
C THR A 125 -28.20 -15.18 -19.78
N VAL A 126 -27.44 -16.06 -19.11
CA VAL A 126 -25.97 -16.03 -19.13
C VAL A 126 -25.45 -16.70 -20.40
N ALA A 127 -24.78 -15.93 -21.26
CA ALA A 127 -24.16 -16.41 -22.48
C ALA A 127 -22.73 -16.93 -22.25
N GLY A 128 -22.07 -16.47 -21.18
CA GLY A 128 -20.73 -16.90 -20.81
C GLY A 128 -20.15 -16.10 -19.66
N GLU A 129 -18.83 -16.11 -19.52
CA GLU A 129 -18.13 -15.50 -18.40
C GLU A 129 -16.79 -14.90 -18.84
N VAL A 130 -16.49 -13.71 -18.32
CA VAL A 130 -15.20 -13.04 -18.53
C VAL A 130 -14.42 -13.08 -17.23
N SER A 131 -13.14 -13.42 -17.31
CA SER A 131 -12.20 -13.37 -16.22
C SER A 131 -10.98 -12.54 -16.59
N ILE A 132 -10.54 -11.68 -15.68
CA ILE A 132 -9.38 -10.80 -15.84
C ILE A 132 -8.48 -10.94 -14.62
N ALA A 133 -7.21 -11.30 -14.84
CA ALA A 133 -6.19 -11.30 -13.80
C ALA A 133 -5.32 -10.05 -13.93
N LEU A 134 -5.13 -9.34 -12.82
CA LEU A 134 -4.36 -8.10 -12.77
C LEU A 134 -2.95 -8.31 -12.20
N ASP A 135 -2.03 -7.41 -12.57
CA ASP A 135 -0.70 -7.31 -11.97
C ASP A 135 -0.74 -6.39 -10.74
N PRO A 136 -0.58 -6.90 -9.51
CA PRO A 136 -0.58 -6.05 -8.32
C PRO A 136 0.58 -5.06 -8.31
N ALA A 137 1.70 -5.34 -9.00
CA ALA A 137 2.85 -4.44 -9.06
C ALA A 137 2.52 -3.13 -9.78
N SER A 138 1.61 -3.16 -10.76
CA SER A 138 1.18 -1.98 -11.53
C SER A 138 0.35 -1.00 -10.71
N PHE A 139 -0.18 -1.43 -9.55
CA PHE A 139 -0.94 -0.59 -8.62
C PHE A 139 -0.15 -0.20 -7.37
N ALA A 140 1.07 -0.73 -7.21
CA ALA A 140 1.92 -0.40 -6.08
C ALA A 140 2.40 1.04 -6.18
N VAL A 141 2.02 1.88 -5.21
CA VAL A 141 2.56 3.24 -5.10
C VAL A 141 4.02 3.14 -4.67
N SER A 142 4.93 3.69 -5.47
CA SER A 142 6.36 3.72 -5.17
C SER A 142 6.61 4.42 -3.83
N SER A 143 7.01 3.63 -2.84
CA SER A 143 7.32 4.06 -1.46
C SER A 143 8.52 5.01 -1.35
N SER A 144 9.16 5.35 -2.47
CA SER A 144 10.25 6.31 -2.58
C SER A 144 9.92 7.69 -2.00
N PHE A 145 8.65 8.10 -2.00
CA PHE A 145 8.24 9.39 -1.46
C PHE A 145 8.36 9.45 0.08
N VAL A 146 8.07 8.35 0.79
CA VAL A 146 8.06 8.31 2.27
C VAL A 146 9.48 8.38 2.85
N LEU A 147 10.48 7.84 2.14
CA LEU A 147 11.89 7.92 2.56
C LEU A 147 12.54 9.25 2.15
N ALA A 148 12.18 9.83 1.01
CA ALA A 148 12.73 11.11 0.57
C ALA A 148 12.25 12.32 1.40
N GLU A 149 11.13 12.20 2.11
CA GLU A 149 10.61 13.23 3.03
C GLU A 149 10.97 12.94 4.50
N SER A 150 11.53 11.75 4.78
CA SER A 150 11.84 11.31 6.15
C SER A 150 13.01 12.02 6.83
N TRP A 151 13.95 12.58 6.05
CA TRP A 151 15.12 13.28 6.60
C TRP A 151 14.72 14.55 7.35
N GLU A 152 13.68 15.25 6.91
CA GLU A 152 13.15 16.45 7.58
C GLU A 152 12.62 16.12 8.99
N PHE A 153 11.95 14.97 9.13
CA PHE A 153 11.46 14.48 10.43
C PHE A 153 12.59 13.98 11.34
N ALA A 154 13.68 13.45 10.77
CA ALA A 154 14.88 13.11 11.55
C ALA A 154 15.52 14.39 12.13
N PHE A 155 15.64 15.46 11.33
CA PHE A 155 16.13 16.75 11.81
C PHE A 155 15.19 17.40 12.83
N ALA A 156 13.88 17.36 12.61
CA ALA A 156 12.90 17.89 13.56
C ALA A 156 12.94 17.14 14.91
N GLY A 157 13.09 15.80 14.87
CA GLY A 157 13.23 14.97 16.07
C GLY A 157 14.50 15.28 16.86
N LEU A 158 15.61 15.46 16.14
CA LEU A 158 16.90 15.83 16.74
C LEU A 158 16.83 17.25 17.33
N ALA A 159 16.24 18.20 16.61
CA ALA A 159 16.01 19.55 17.10
C ALA A 159 15.13 19.57 18.36
N LEU A 160 14.07 18.75 18.40
CA LEU A 160 13.21 18.62 19.58
C LEU A 160 13.95 18.03 20.78
N THR A 161 14.78 17.00 20.58
CA THR A 161 15.58 16.41 21.66
C THR A 161 16.62 17.39 22.19
N VAL A 162 17.29 18.13 21.31
CA VAL A 162 18.22 19.21 21.70
C VAL A 162 17.46 20.33 22.44
N PHE A 163 16.28 20.72 21.98
CA PHE A 163 15.45 21.74 22.61
C PHE A 163 15.01 21.33 24.02
N LEU A 164 14.55 20.08 24.20
CA LEU A 164 14.16 19.55 25.51
C LEU A 164 15.36 19.42 26.46
N PHE A 165 16.53 19.02 25.96
CA PHE A 165 17.77 19.00 26.75
C PHE A 165 18.19 20.41 27.19
N TYR A 166 18.11 21.38 26.28
CA TYR A 166 18.40 22.79 26.57
C TYR A 166 17.41 23.36 27.59
N LEU A 167 16.12 23.08 27.44
CA LEU A 167 15.08 23.54 28.36
C LEU A 167 15.25 22.93 29.76
N GLY A 168 15.54 21.63 29.84
CA GLY A 168 15.79 20.93 31.11
C GLY A 168 17.06 21.39 31.83
N SER A 169 18.10 21.77 31.09
CA SER A 169 19.33 22.35 31.67
C SER A 169 19.14 23.79 32.15
N ARG A 170 18.32 24.61 31.46
CA ARG A 170 17.99 25.98 31.89
C ARG A 170 17.04 26.06 33.09
N LEU A 171 16.03 25.17 33.16
CA LEU A 171 15.11 25.11 34.30
C LEU A 171 15.74 24.48 35.55
N GLY A 172 16.90 23.82 35.40
CA GLY A 172 17.65 23.19 36.48
C GLY A 172 18.63 24.11 37.21
N SER A 173 18.69 25.41 36.88
CA SER A 173 19.50 26.41 37.60
C SER A 173 18.63 27.17 38.62
N PRO A 174 18.47 26.69 39.86
CA PRO A 174 18.10 27.61 40.93
C PRO A 174 19.33 28.49 41.17
N GLU A 175 19.24 29.77 40.80
CA GLU A 175 19.99 30.75 41.58
C GLU A 175 19.39 30.70 42.99
N LEU A 176 20.15 30.11 43.92
CA LEU A 176 20.19 30.35 45.37
C LEU A 176 21.21 29.38 45.99
#